data_AF-A0A7S3XR64-F1
#
_entry.id   AF-A0A7S3XR64-F1
#
_cell.length_a   1.000
_cell.length_b   1.000
_cell.length_c   1.000
_cell.angle_alpha   90.00
_cell.angle_beta   90.00
_cell.angle_gamma   90.00
#
_symmetry.space_group_name_H-M   'P 1'
#
loop_
_entity.id
_entity.type
_entity.pdbx_description
1 polymer ?
#
loop_
_entity_poly.entity_id
_entity_poly.type
_entity_poly.pdbx_seq_one_letter_code
_entity_poly.pdbx_strand_id
1 'polypeptide(L)'
;TYAGEKLTTQKLRELSRILYLEKREKKELELLEYQLRDEEFLFDGTERTGEEQRRMELYNKILGMARDRNRFKPDPDSYHIPDAYDDEDGRQRDREEVLTARYEEEGELKTEQQSWEEALLSRVKHKVVPDDRARKEEQYEYVFEDQIEFVSQAVLAGTR
;
A
#
# COMPACT_ATOMS: atom_id res chain seq x y z
N THR A 1 -3.06 -26.56 3.30
CA THR A 1 -3.46 -27.18 2.02
C THR A 1 -4.92 -26.88 1.79
N TYR A 2 -5.24 -25.86 0.99
CA TYR A 2 -6.62 -25.42 0.75
C TYR A 2 -7.29 -26.46 -0.18
N ALA A 3 -7.94 -27.44 0.42
CA ALA A 3 -8.75 -28.41 -0.31
C ALA A 3 -9.82 -27.66 -1.09
N GLY A 4 -9.86 -27.85 -2.40
CA GLY A 4 -10.80 -27.19 -3.30
C GLY A 4 -12.24 -27.43 -2.86
N GLU A 5 -12.82 -26.44 -2.19
CA GLU A 5 -14.25 -26.34 -1.99
C GLU A 5 -14.88 -26.31 -3.39
N LYS A 6 -15.61 -27.36 -3.77
CA LYS A 6 -16.25 -27.43 -5.08
C LYS A 6 -17.25 -26.29 -5.15
N LEU A 7 -16.90 -25.25 -5.92
CA LEU A 7 -17.77 -24.10 -6.10
C LEU A 7 -19.13 -24.61 -6.62
N THR A 8 -20.19 -24.36 -5.86
CA THR A 8 -21.53 -24.78 -6.26
C THR A 8 -21.89 -24.10 -7.58
N THR A 9 -22.76 -24.71 -8.38
CA THR A 9 -23.20 -24.14 -9.65
C THR A 9 -23.90 -22.78 -9.49
N GLN A 10 -24.40 -22.48 -8.28
CA GLN A 10 -24.95 -21.17 -7.92
C GLN A 10 -23.84 -20.13 -7.75
N LYS A 11 -22.82 -20.41 -6.91
CA LYS A 11 -21.66 -19.53 -6.73
C LYS A 11 -20.95 -19.23 -8.08
N LEU A 12 -20.84 -20.22 -8.98
CA LEU A 12 -20.29 -19.99 -10.33
C LEU A 12 -21.14 -19.03 -11.17
N ARG A 13 -22.48 -19.14 -11.08
CA ARG A 13 -23.41 -18.24 -11.77
C ARG A 13 -23.31 -16.81 -11.24
N GLU A 14 -23.18 -16.65 -9.93
CA GLU A 14 -22.96 -15.35 -9.29
C GLU A 14 -21.65 -14.70 -9.77
N LEU A 15 -20.53 -15.43 -9.70
CA LEU A 15 -19.24 -14.92 -10.16
C LEU A 15 -19.25 -14.55 -11.64
N SER A 16 -19.81 -15.41 -12.49
CA SER A 16 -19.95 -15.10 -13.92
C SER A 16 -20.83 -13.88 -14.17
N ARG A 17 -21.89 -13.68 -13.39
CA ARG A 17 -22.74 -12.48 -13.47
C ARG A 17 -21.99 -11.23 -13.07
N ILE A 18 -21.23 -11.25 -11.98
CA ILE A 18 -20.40 -10.13 -11.52
C ILE A 18 -19.41 -9.73 -12.62
N LEU A 19 -18.66 -10.70 -13.15
CA LEU A 19 -17.69 -10.47 -14.23
C LEU A 19 -18.34 -9.96 -15.51
N TYR A 20 -19.54 -10.44 -15.85
CA TYR A 20 -20.29 -9.92 -16.99
C TYR A 20 -20.73 -8.48 -16.78
N LEU A 21 -21.21 -8.12 -15.59
CA LEU A 21 -21.65 -6.77 -15.28
C LEU A 21 -20.48 -5.78 -15.36
N GLU A 22 -19.31 -6.14 -14.85
CA GLU A 22 -18.10 -5.30 -14.96
C GLU A 22 -17.70 -5.07 -16.42
N LYS A 23 -17.68 -6.12 -17.25
CA LYS A 23 -17.40 -6.00 -18.68
C LYS A 23 -18.44 -5.16 -19.41
N ARG A 24 -19.71 -5.34 -19.04
CA ARG A 24 -20.82 -4.60 -19.64
C ARG A 24 -20.75 -3.13 -19.27
N GLU A 25 -20.52 -2.80 -18.00
CA GLU A 25 -20.35 -1.44 -17.53
C GLU A 25 -19.24 -0.73 -18.31
N LYS A 26 -18.07 -1.36 -18.45
CA LYS A 26 -16.97 -0.81 -19.24
C LYS A 26 -17.39 -0.52 -20.69
N LYS A 27 -18.09 -1.46 -21.33
CA LYS A 27 -18.55 -1.31 -22.71
C LYS A 27 -19.56 -0.16 -22.87
N GLU A 28 -20.51 -0.03 -21.95
CA GLU A 28 -21.51 1.06 -21.98
C GLU A 28 -20.85 2.43 -21.76
N LEU A 29 -19.84 2.51 -20.88
CA LEU A 29 -19.07 3.74 -20.67
C LEU A 29 -18.24 4.14 -21.88
N GLU A 30 -17.56 3.18 -22.52
CA GLU A 30 -16.85 3.42 -23.78
C GLU A 30 -17.83 3.89 -24.87
N LEU A 31 -19.00 3.27 -24.99
CA LEU A 31 -20.03 3.69 -25.95
C LEU A 31 -20.49 5.13 -25.69
N LEU A 32 -20.77 5.50 -24.44
CA LEU A 32 -21.17 6.85 -24.07
C LEU A 32 -20.07 7.88 -24.38
N GLU A 33 -18.81 7.53 -24.15
CA GLU A 33 -17.66 8.37 -24.49
C GLU A 33 -17.53 8.57 -26.00
N TYR A 34 -17.69 7.51 -26.80
CA TYR A 34 -17.68 7.64 -28.26
C TYR A 34 -18.84 8.50 -28.75
N GLN A 35 -20.04 8.32 -28.20
CA GLN A 35 -21.20 9.16 -28.54
C GLN A 35 -20.94 10.64 -28.26
N LEU A 36 -20.40 10.97 -27.08
CA LEU A 36 -20.06 12.34 -26.71
C LEU A 36 -19.00 12.94 -27.64
N ARG A 37 -17.95 12.17 -27.96
CA ARG A 37 -16.88 12.61 -28.86
C ARG A 37 -17.38 12.82 -30.29
N ASP A 38 -18.20 11.92 -30.79
CA ASP A 38 -18.79 12.02 -32.13
C ASP A 38 -19.73 13.22 -32.19
N GLU A 39 -20.51 13.47 -31.13
CA GLU A 39 -21.38 14.66 -31.05
C GLU A 39 -20.57 15.96 -30.98
N GLU A 40 -19.46 15.99 -30.24
CA GLU A 40 -18.56 17.14 -30.22
C GLU A 40 -17.96 17.40 -31.62
N PHE A 41 -17.49 16.35 -32.29
CA PHE A 41 -16.88 16.46 -33.62
C PHE A 41 -17.88 16.83 -34.73
N LEU A 42 -19.06 16.21 -34.75
CA LEU A 42 -20.07 16.42 -35.80
C LEU A 42 -20.72 17.80 -35.74
N PHE A 43 -20.87 18.34 -34.53
CA PHE A 43 -21.59 19.60 -34.28
C PHE A 43 -20.66 20.75 -33.91
N ASP A 44 -19.34 20.58 -34.09
CA ASP A 44 -18.39 21.67 -33.90
C ASP A 44 -18.71 22.84 -34.84
N GLY A 45 -18.80 24.04 -34.28
CA GLY A 45 -19.19 25.26 -35.01
C GLY A 45 -20.68 25.39 -35.37
N THR A 46 -21.56 24.49 -34.91
CA THR A 46 -23.03 24.63 -35.08
C THR A 46 -23.70 25.19 -33.83
N GLU A 47 -24.76 25.98 -34.00
CA GLU A 47 -25.55 26.47 -32.87
C GLU A 47 -26.38 25.35 -32.27
N ARG A 48 -26.13 25.03 -30.99
CA ARG A 48 -26.90 24.04 -30.22
C ARG A 48 -28.06 24.71 -29.51
N THR A 49 -29.21 24.05 -29.51
CA THR A 49 -30.35 24.46 -28.70
C THR A 49 -30.02 24.33 -27.20
N GLY A 50 -30.70 25.12 -26.37
CA GLY A 50 -30.49 25.05 -24.91
C GLY A 50 -30.82 23.68 -24.30
N GLU A 51 -31.68 22.88 -24.94
CA GLU A 51 -32.00 21.52 -24.49
C GLU A 51 -30.87 20.53 -24.82
N GLU A 52 -30.26 20.66 -25.99
CA GLU A 52 -29.11 19.84 -26.40
C GLU A 52 -27.88 20.12 -25.51
N GLN A 53 -27.62 21.39 -25.18
CA GLN A 53 -26.54 21.76 -24.27
C GLN A 53 -26.73 21.12 -22.89
N ARG A 54 -27.92 21.23 -22.29
CA ARG A 54 -28.22 20.59 -20.99
C ARG A 54 -28.09 19.07 -21.05
N ARG A 55 -28.47 18.46 -22.17
CA ARG A 55 -28.32 17.01 -22.37
C ARG A 55 -26.84 16.62 -22.41
N MET A 56 -26.02 17.37 -23.14
CA MET A 56 -24.57 17.18 -23.21
C MET A 56 -23.91 17.36 -21.84
N GLU A 57 -24.29 18.38 -21.09
CA GLU A 57 -23.83 18.58 -19.71
C GLU A 57 -24.21 17.41 -18.80
N LEU A 58 -25.45 16.91 -18.92
CA LEU A 58 -25.92 15.76 -18.16
C LEU A 58 -25.11 14.50 -18.49
N TYR A 59 -24.87 14.20 -19.77
CA TYR A 59 -24.09 13.05 -20.19
C TYR A 59 -22.63 13.14 -19.73
N ASN A 60 -22.01 14.32 -19.83
CA ASN A 60 -20.67 14.56 -19.29
C ASN A 60 -20.63 14.34 -17.77
N LYS A 61 -21.65 14.82 -17.03
CA LYS A 61 -21.76 14.59 -15.58
C LYS A 61 -21.91 13.11 -15.25
N ILE A 62 -22.75 12.37 -15.99
CA ILE A 62 -22.94 10.93 -15.82
C ILE A 62 -21.62 10.19 -16.07
N LEU A 63 -20.91 10.52 -17.16
CA LEU A 63 -19.61 9.92 -17.48
C LEU A 63 -18.58 10.21 -16.37
N GLY A 64 -18.55 11.44 -15.87
CA GLY A 64 -17.70 11.83 -14.74
C GLY A 64 -18.00 11.04 -13.47
N MET A 65 -19.27 10.94 -13.08
CA MET A 65 -19.71 10.16 -11.92
C MET A 65 -19.40 8.66 -12.07
N ALA A 66 -19.55 8.10 -13.28
CA ALA A 66 -19.30 6.69 -13.52
C ALA A 66 -17.80 6.34 -13.63
N ARG A 67 -16.97 7.27 -14.11
CA ARG A 67 -15.50 7.13 -14.12
C ARG A 67 -14.90 7.22 -12.72
N ASP A 68 -15.57 7.89 -11.79
CA ASP A 68 -15.11 7.97 -10.42
C ASP A 68 -15.13 6.57 -9.78
N ARG A 69 -13.93 6.01 -9.60
CA ARG A 69 -13.68 4.73 -8.93
C ARG A 69 -13.99 4.79 -7.43
N ASN A 70 -14.01 5.99 -6.86
CA ASN A 70 -14.25 6.22 -5.44
C ASN A 70 -15.72 6.47 -5.13
N ARG A 71 -16.63 6.45 -6.13
CA ARG A 71 -18.07 6.72 -5.90
C ARG A 71 -18.74 5.78 -4.90
N PHE A 72 -18.19 4.58 -4.71
CA PHE A 72 -18.68 3.60 -3.75
C PHE A 72 -17.85 3.52 -2.48
N LYS A 73 -16.81 4.35 -2.35
CA LYS A 73 -16.06 4.40 -1.10
C LYS A 73 -16.98 4.98 -0.03
N PRO A 74 -17.07 4.33 1.14
CA PRO A 74 -17.77 4.93 2.25
C PRO A 74 -17.11 6.27 2.58
N ASP A 75 -17.94 7.27 2.79
CA ASP A 75 -17.48 8.56 3.29
C ASP A 75 -17.01 8.37 4.74
N PRO A 76 -15.74 8.69 5.07
CA PRO A 76 -15.21 8.49 6.42
C PRO A 76 -15.98 9.25 7.50
N ASP A 77 -16.69 10.32 7.12
CA ASP A 77 -17.51 11.12 8.05
C ASP A 77 -18.93 10.55 8.23
N SER A 78 -19.30 9.51 7.49
CA SER A 78 -20.61 8.86 7.61
C SER A 78 -20.66 7.90 8.81
N TYR A 79 -21.84 7.79 9.42
CA TYR A 79 -22.07 6.87 10.52
C TYR A 79 -21.93 5.40 10.05
N HIS A 80 -20.97 4.69 10.61
CA HIS A 80 -20.78 3.26 10.42
C HIS A 80 -21.37 2.50 11.61
N ILE A 81 -22.21 1.49 11.33
CA ILE A 81 -22.67 0.56 12.35
C ILE A 81 -21.44 -0.27 12.79
N PRO A 82 -21.11 -0.31 14.09
CA PRO A 82 -20.02 -1.15 14.58
C PRO A 82 -20.27 -2.62 14.26
N ASP A 83 -19.21 -3.36 13.97
CA ASP A 83 -19.28 -4.81 13.79
C ASP A 83 -19.82 -5.48 15.07
N ALA A 84 -20.63 -6.52 14.89
CA ALA A 84 -21.20 -7.27 16.00
C ALA A 84 -20.11 -8.14 16.64
N TYR A 85 -20.05 -8.15 17.97
CA TYR A 85 -19.05 -8.90 18.74
C TYR A 85 -19.17 -10.43 18.63
N ASP A 86 -20.35 -10.93 18.25
CA ASP A 86 -20.67 -12.35 18.17
C ASP A 86 -21.16 -12.67 16.76
N ASP A 87 -20.38 -13.46 16.00
CA ASP A 87 -20.83 -14.06 14.74
C ASP A 87 -21.97 -15.08 15.00
N GLU A 88 -22.83 -15.38 14.01
CA GLU A 88 -23.84 -16.47 14.11
C GLU A 88 -23.21 -17.85 14.44
N ASP A 89 -21.90 -18.01 14.18
CA ASP A 89 -21.09 -19.19 14.51
C ASP A 89 -20.42 -19.13 15.90
N GLY A 90 -20.67 -18.09 16.72
CA GLY A 90 -20.16 -17.95 18.09
C GLY A 90 -18.67 -17.65 18.20
N ARG A 91 -18.04 -17.11 17.14
CA ARG A 91 -16.62 -16.73 17.16
C ARG A 91 -16.48 -15.30 17.69
N GLN A 92 -15.75 -15.14 18.80
CA GLN A 92 -15.54 -13.87 19.50
C GLN A 92 -14.25 -13.18 19.04
N ARG A 93 -14.08 -12.99 17.72
CA ARG A 93 -12.77 -12.58 17.18
C ARG A 93 -12.31 -11.20 17.66
N ASP A 94 -13.25 -10.30 17.97
CA ASP A 94 -12.92 -8.89 18.21
C ASP A 94 -13.07 -8.46 19.66
N ARG A 95 -13.57 -9.35 20.55
CA ARG A 95 -13.81 -8.98 21.95
C ARG A 95 -12.49 -8.78 22.72
N GLU A 96 -11.47 -9.58 22.40
CA GLU A 96 -10.14 -9.47 23.03
C GLU A 96 -9.39 -8.24 22.52
N GLU A 97 -9.49 -7.92 21.22
CA GLU A 97 -8.85 -6.74 20.63
C GLU A 97 -9.41 -5.42 21.18
N VAL A 98 -10.73 -5.35 21.45
CA VAL A 98 -11.34 -4.16 22.07
C VAL A 98 -10.82 -3.90 23.48
N LEU A 99 -10.41 -4.93 24.23
CA LEU A 99 -9.80 -4.75 25.56
C LEU A 99 -8.45 -4.03 25.46
N THR A 100 -7.71 -4.27 24.39
CA THR A 100 -6.40 -3.65 24.14
C THR A 100 -6.46 -2.39 23.29
N ALA A 101 -7.56 -2.11 22.57
CA ALA A 101 -7.66 -1.02 21.59
C ALA A 101 -7.44 0.40 22.15
N ARG A 102 -7.56 0.60 23.48
CA ARG A 102 -7.25 1.89 24.14
C ARG A 102 -5.80 2.03 24.57
N TYR A 103 -5.07 0.92 24.65
CA TYR A 103 -3.68 0.88 25.06
C TYR A 103 -2.81 0.72 23.81
N GLU A 104 -2.31 1.82 23.27
CA GLU A 104 -1.10 1.75 22.44
C GLU A 104 0.04 1.33 23.37
N GLU A 105 0.64 0.16 23.13
CA GLU A 105 1.92 -0.15 23.76
C GLU A 105 2.88 0.99 23.38
N GLU A 106 3.27 1.80 24.37
CA GLU A 106 4.41 2.69 24.22
C GLU A 106 5.55 1.82 23.71
N GLY A 107 5.97 2.07 22.46
CA GLY A 107 6.87 1.18 21.75
C GLY A 107 8.06 0.81 22.62
N GLU A 108 8.45 -0.48 22.58
CA GLU A 108 9.47 -1.08 23.42
C GLU A 108 10.53 -0.05 23.81
N LEU A 109 10.61 0.28 25.11
CA LEU A 109 11.59 1.22 25.63
C LEU A 109 12.98 0.71 25.26
N LYS A 110 13.55 1.26 24.18
CA LYS A 110 14.86 0.87 23.68
C LYS A 110 15.86 1.07 24.80
N THR A 111 16.61 0.02 25.11
CA THR A 111 17.73 0.15 26.04
C THR A 111 18.75 1.14 25.49
N GLU A 112 19.51 1.80 26.37
CA GLU A 112 20.53 2.79 25.98
C GLU A 112 21.54 2.21 24.96
N GLN A 113 21.82 0.91 25.07
CA GLN A 113 22.68 0.18 24.13
C GLN A 113 22.09 0.16 22.71
N GLN A 114 20.81 -0.17 22.59
CA GLN A 114 20.11 -0.29 21.30
C GLN A 114 19.98 1.08 20.60
N SER A 115 19.69 2.13 21.37
CA SER A 115 19.62 3.49 20.81
C SER A 115 20.99 3.97 20.33
N TRP A 116 22.06 3.59 21.03
CA TRP A 116 23.43 3.89 20.60
C TRP A 116 23.82 3.15 19.30
N GLU A 117 23.54 1.86 19.19
CA GLU A 117 23.79 1.06 17.99
C GLU A 117 23.01 1.57 16.78
N GLU A 118 21.74 1.93 16.96
CA GLU A 118 20.89 2.48 15.92
C GLU A 118 21.38 3.87 15.46
N ALA A 119 21.81 4.72 16.40
CA ALA A 119 22.43 6.01 16.08
C ALA A 119 23.74 5.85 15.31
N LEU A 120 24.53 4.82 15.62
CA LEU A 120 25.75 4.50 14.87
C LEU A 120 25.43 3.98 13.47
N LEU A 121 24.51 3.02 13.36
CA LEU A 121 24.07 2.44 12.09
C LEU A 121 23.44 3.49 11.16
N SER A 122 22.64 4.41 11.68
CA SER A 122 22.07 5.50 10.87
C SER A 122 23.17 6.38 10.29
N ARG A 123 24.15 6.79 11.10
CA ARG A 123 25.32 7.56 10.65
C ARG A 123 26.14 6.84 9.58
N VAL A 124 26.29 5.52 9.69
CA VAL A 124 27.00 4.70 8.68
C VAL A 124 26.20 4.60 7.38
N LYS A 125 24.88 4.37 7.46
CA LYS A 125 24.00 4.27 6.29
C LYS A 125 24.00 5.54 5.44
N HIS A 126 24.09 6.72 6.06
CA HIS A 126 24.20 8.00 5.33
C HIS A 126 25.54 8.20 4.60
N LYS A 127 26.55 7.38 4.87
CA LYS A 127 27.90 7.47 4.26
C LYS A 127 28.09 6.57 3.04
N VAL A 128 27.14 5.67 2.76
CA VAL A 128 27.16 4.80 1.58
C VAL A 128 26.29 5.44 0.48
N VAL A 129 26.76 6.57 -0.04
CA VAL A 129 26.32 7.06 -1.35
C VAL A 129 27.23 6.36 -2.38
N PRO A 130 26.69 5.73 -3.45
CA PRO A 130 27.53 5.26 -4.55
C PRO A 130 28.10 6.48 -5.25
N ASP A 131 29.34 6.86 -4.93
CA ASP A 131 30.08 7.82 -5.73
C ASP A 131 30.61 7.08 -6.96
N ASP A 132 29.87 7.16 -8.07
CA ASP A 132 30.32 6.77 -9.41
C ASP A 132 31.37 7.77 -9.92
N ARG A 133 32.47 7.89 -9.17
CA ARG A 133 33.66 8.66 -9.56
C ARG A 133 34.88 7.81 -9.32
N ALA A 134 35.48 7.44 -10.45
CA ALA A 134 36.75 6.74 -10.60
C ALA A 134 37.68 6.93 -9.40
N ARG A 135 37.85 5.89 -8.60
CA ARG A 135 38.89 5.82 -7.57
C ARG A 135 40.23 5.86 -8.29
N LYS A 136 40.87 7.02 -8.25
CA LYS A 136 42.31 7.17 -8.45
C LYS A 136 42.97 6.26 -7.42
N GLU A 137 43.68 5.24 -7.89
CA GLU A 137 44.48 4.37 -7.04
C GLU A 137 45.58 5.19 -6.37
N GLU A 138 45.33 5.62 -5.13
CA GLU A 138 46.41 6.01 -4.23
C GLU A 138 47.04 4.71 -3.74
N GLN A 139 48.24 4.43 -4.24
CA GLN A 139 49.08 3.31 -3.82
C GLN A 139 49.49 3.54 -2.36
N TYR A 140 48.67 3.07 -1.43
CA TYR A 140 49.07 2.98 -0.03
C TYR A 140 49.90 1.71 0.15
N GLU A 141 51.15 1.89 0.56
CA GLU A 141 51.98 0.80 1.05
C GLU A 141 51.42 0.35 2.40
N TYR A 142 51.00 -0.92 2.46
CA TYR A 142 50.47 -1.52 3.66
C TYR A 142 51.62 -1.83 4.61
N VAL A 143 51.97 -0.86 5.45
CA VAL A 143 52.98 -1.01 6.50
C VAL A 143 52.28 -1.52 7.75
N PHE A 144 52.40 -2.82 8.02
CA PHE A 144 52.16 -3.33 9.37
C PHE A 144 53.39 -3.00 10.22
N GLU A 145 53.30 -1.94 11.01
CA GLU A 145 54.13 -1.86 12.21
C GLU A 145 53.56 -2.86 13.21
N ASP A 146 54.29 -3.96 13.32
CA ASP A 146 54.19 -5.01 14.33
C ASP A 146 53.90 -4.42 15.72
N GLN A 147 53.10 -5.15 16.52
CA GLN A 147 52.89 -5.04 17.97
C GLN A 147 51.49 -4.59 18.42
N ILE A 148 50.56 -5.55 18.45
CA ILE A 148 49.76 -5.71 19.67
C ILE A 148 50.04 -7.12 20.19
N GLU A 149 51.03 -7.22 21.08
CA GLU A 149 51.31 -8.44 21.82
C GLU A 149 50.13 -8.70 22.76
N PHE A 150 49.30 -9.68 22.40
CA PHE A 150 48.23 -10.13 23.29
C PHE A 150 48.89 -10.81 24.49
N VAL A 151 48.89 -10.15 25.64
CA VAL A 151 49.27 -10.78 26.90
C VAL A 151 48.21 -11.82 27.22
N SER A 152 48.46 -13.06 26.77
CA SER A 152 47.65 -14.20 27.14
C SER A 152 47.72 -14.40 28.66
N GLN A 153 46.57 -14.73 29.26
CA GLN A 153 46.35 -14.87 30.71
C GLN A 153 47.26 -15.93 31.40
N ALA A 154 48.15 -16.60 30.66
CA ALA A 154 49.12 -17.53 31.19
C ALA A 154 50.21 -16.87 32.07
N VAL A 155 50.46 -15.56 31.94
CA VAL A 155 51.47 -14.84 32.78
C VAL A 155 50.93 -14.52 34.19
N LEU A 156 49.62 -14.57 34.41
CA LEU A 156 49.02 -14.46 35.75
C LEU A 156 49.09 -15.78 36.54
N ALA A 157 49.46 -16.89 35.89
CA ALA A 157 49.57 -18.20 36.49
C ALA A 157 51.05 -18.64 36.59
N GLY A 158 51.83 -17.98 37.46
CA GLY A 158 53.02 -18.62 38.00
C GLY A 158 54.11 -17.72 38.57
N THR A 159 54.16 -17.62 39.90
CA THR A 159 55.38 -17.98 40.66
C THR A 159 55.01 -18.26 42.11
N ARG A 160 55.26 -19.52 42.51
CA ARG A 160 55.43 -20.09 43.87
C ARG A 160 54.78 -19.42 45.07
#